data_AF-A0A3D3H3T0-F1
#
_entry.id   AF-A0A3D3H3T0-F1
#
_cell.length_a   1.000
_cell.length_b   1.000
_cell.length_c   1.000
_cell.angle_alpha   90.00
_cell.angle_beta   90.00
_cell.angle_gamma   90.00
#
_symmetry.space_group_name_H-M   'P 1'
#
loop_
_entity.id
_entity.type
_entity.pdbx_description
1 polymer ?
#
loop_
_entity_poly.entity_id
_entity_poly.type
_entity_poly.pdbx_seq_one_letter_code
_entity_poly.pdbx_strand_id
1 'polypeptide(L)' 'SQVTLRYENGKPVAALAIVVSTQHGKEYDKGEKEAELKAYVKKAVGEVLPQGLISDDTVWHINPTGA' A
#
# COMPACT_ATOMS: atom_id res chain seq x y z
N SER A 1 1.10 8.00 -5.58
CA SER A 1 0.62 7.27 -4.39
C SER A 1 -0.54 8.03 -3.77
N GLN A 2 -1.46 7.33 -3.09
CA GLN A 2 -2.62 7.90 -2.41
C GLN A 2 -2.93 7.11 -1.14
N VAL A 3 -3.40 7.79 -0.09
CA VAL A 3 -3.88 7.17 1.16
C VAL A 3 -5.23 7.77 1.53
N THR A 4 -6.19 6.91 1.85
CA THR A 4 -7.50 7.29 2.39
C THR A 4 -7.51 7.00 3.89
N LEU A 5 -7.70 8.04 4.69
CA LEU A 5 -7.65 7.96 6.15
C LEU A 5 -9.04 8.14 6.76
N ARG A 6 -9.35 7.38 7.81
CA ARG A 6 -10.44 7.65 8.74
C ARG A 6 -9.94 8.62 9.80
N TYR A 7 -10.73 9.66 10.07
CA TYR A 7 -10.48 10.61 11.13
C TYR A 7 -11.56 10.53 12.21
N GLU A 8 -11.13 10.66 13.45
CA GLU A 8 -12.00 10.86 14.61
C GLU A 8 -11.42 12.00 15.44
N ASN A 9 -12.27 12.96 15.84
CA ASN A 9 -11.85 14.11 16.65
C ASN A 9 -10.63 14.87 16.09
N GLY A 10 -10.58 15.02 14.76
CA GLY A 10 -9.49 15.71 14.07
C GLY A 10 -8.16 14.95 14.00
N LYS A 11 -8.11 13.68 14.46
CA LYS A 11 -6.91 12.83 14.39
C LYS A 11 -7.14 11.64 13.47
N PRO A 12 -6.14 11.23 12.67
CA PRO A 12 -6.24 10.01 11.88
C PRO A 12 -6.18 8.80 12.81
N VAL A 13 -7.10 7.86 12.62
CA VAL A 13 -7.21 6.65 13.44
C VAL A 13 -6.99 5.37 12.64
N ALA A 14 -7.18 5.39 11.32
CA ALA A 14 -6.94 4.24 10.46
C ALA A 14 -6.69 4.64 9.00
N ALA A 15 -5.90 3.86 8.27
CA ALA A 15 -5.80 3.87 6.82
C ALA A 15 -6.79 2.87 6.23
N LEU A 16 -7.81 3.38 5.56
CA LEU A 16 -8.87 2.55 4.95
C LEU A 16 -8.41 1.95 3.63
N ALA A 17 -7.72 2.75 2.81
CA ALA A 17 -7.21 2.30 1.53
C ALA A 17 -5.86 2.95 1.23
N ILE A 18 -4.96 2.18 0.63
CA ILE A 18 -3.64 2.63 0.20
C ILE A 18 -3.46 2.24 -1.26
N VAL A 19 -3.19 3.24 -2.10
CA VAL A 19 -2.93 3.06 -3.53
C VAL A 19 -1.48 3.42 -3.82
N VAL A 20 -0.73 2.47 -4.37
CA VAL A 20 0.63 2.67 -4.85
C VAL A 20 0.73 2.19 -6.29
N SER A 21 0.99 3.11 -7.20
CA SER A 21 1.41 2.80 -8.57
C SER A 21 2.88 3.12 -8.70
N THR A 22 3.70 2.13 -9.04
CA THR A 22 5.14 2.26 -9.17
C THR A 22 5.65 1.56 -10.42
N GLN A 23 6.61 2.19 -11.09
CA GLN A 23 7.35 1.54 -12.16
C GLN A 23 8.17 0.36 -11.60
N HIS A 24 8.37 -0.67 -12.42
CA HIS A 24 9.10 -1.88 -12.12
C HIS A 24 9.61 -2.50 -13.43
N GLY A 25 10.56 -3.43 -13.33
CA GLY A 25 10.99 -4.23 -14.47
C GLY A 25 9.89 -5.20 -14.90
N LYS A 26 9.84 -5.53 -16.20
CA LYS A 26 8.83 -6.45 -16.79
C LYS A 26 8.81 -7.84 -16.13
N GLU A 27 9.90 -8.24 -15.51
CA GLU A 27 10.00 -9.49 -14.78
C GLU A 27 9.15 -9.52 -13.49
N TYR A 28 8.62 -8.37 -13.04
CA TYR A 28 7.79 -8.25 -11.84
C TYR A 28 6.28 -8.21 -12.15
N ASP A 29 5.86 -8.39 -13.41
CA ASP A 29 4.46 -8.28 -13.80
C ASP A 29 3.59 -9.42 -13.26
N LYS A 30 4.18 -10.60 -12.98
CA LYS A 30 3.45 -11.83 -12.62
C LYS A 30 4.23 -12.75 -11.68
N GLY A 31 3.51 -13.61 -10.97
CA GLY A 31 4.07 -14.75 -10.23
C GLY A 31 4.80 -14.34 -8.95
N GLU A 32 5.87 -15.06 -8.61
CA GLU A 32 6.61 -14.85 -7.36
C GLU A 32 7.23 -13.44 -7.28
N LYS A 33 7.73 -12.91 -8.40
CA LYS A 33 8.30 -11.56 -8.45
C LYS A 33 7.23 -10.49 -8.23
N GLU A 34 6.03 -10.65 -8.76
CA GLU A 34 4.93 -9.72 -8.46
C GLU A 34 4.61 -9.70 -6.96
N ALA A 35 4.61 -10.87 -6.31
CA ALA A 35 4.41 -10.98 -4.87
C ALA A 35 5.56 -10.31 -4.09
N GLU A 36 6.81 -10.46 -4.53
CA GLU A 36 7.98 -9.78 -3.97
C GLU A 36 7.84 -8.25 -4.06
N LEU A 37 7.46 -7.72 -5.23
CA LEU A 37 7.21 -6.29 -5.43
C LEU A 37 6.12 -5.79 -4.49
N LYS A 38 4.99 -6.50 -4.38
CA LYS A 38 3.89 -6.12 -3.47
C LYS A 38 4.33 -6.13 -2.01
N ALA A 39 5.13 -7.11 -1.61
CA ALA A 39 5.68 -7.19 -0.25
C ALA A 39 6.64 -6.02 0.02
N TYR A 40 7.53 -5.71 -0.92
CA TYR A 40 8.42 -4.56 -0.83
C TYR A 40 7.65 -3.25 -0.67
N VAL A 41 6.61 -3.03 -1.49
CA VAL A 41 5.75 -1.84 -1.41
C VAL A 41 5.07 -1.74 -0.04
N LYS A 42 4.48 -2.82 0.46
CA LYS A 42 3.85 -2.83 1.80
C LYS A 42 4.85 -2.48 2.90
N LYS A 43 6.06 -3.04 2.83
CA LYS A 43 7.15 -2.73 3.76
C LYS A 43 7.53 -1.25 3.71
N ALA A 44 7.79 -0.71 2.52
CA ALA A 44 8.15 0.70 2.35
C ALA A 44 7.07 1.66 2.88
N VAL A 45 5.80 1.35 2.64
CA VAL A 45 4.69 2.14 3.20
C VAL A 45 4.62 2.01 4.72
N GLY A 46 4.82 0.81 5.26
CA GLY A 46 4.83 0.56 6.71
C GLY A 46 5.99 1.24 7.46
N GLU A 47 7.11 1.51 6.78
CA GLU A 47 8.24 2.27 7.33
C GLU A 47 7.98 3.78 7.35
N VAL A 48 7.05 4.28 6.51
CA VAL A 48 6.77 5.72 6.35
C VAL A 48 5.52 6.16 7.10
N LEU A 49 4.45 5.36 7.10
CA LEU A 49 3.21 5.71 7.79
C LEU A 49 3.36 5.57 9.31
N PRO A 50 2.73 6.46 10.10
CA PRO A 50 2.65 6.31 11.55
C PRO A 50 2.14 4.92 11.96
N GLN A 51 2.76 4.34 12.99
CA GLN A 51 2.33 3.06 13.55
C GLN A 51 0.86 3.13 14.01
N GLY A 52 0.16 2.00 13.86
CA GLY A 52 -1.24 1.86 14.28
C GLY A 52 -2.27 2.33 13.25
N LEU A 53 -1.88 2.96 12.14
CA LEU A 53 -2.82 3.33 11.07
C LEU A 53 -3.12 2.18 10.11
N ILE A 54 -2.16 1.29 9.87
CA ILE A 54 -2.33 0.13 8.99
C ILE A 54 -2.83 -1.04 9.83
N SER A 55 -3.90 -1.69 9.38
CA SER A 55 -4.45 -2.92 9.96
C SER A 55 -4.77 -3.95 8.88
N ASP A 56 -5.28 -5.11 9.29
CA ASP A 56 -5.76 -6.14 8.37
C ASP A 56 -6.97 -5.68 7.53
N ASP A 57 -7.70 -4.65 8.00
CA ASP A 57 -8.81 -4.03 7.28
C ASP A 57 -8.35 -3.03 6.20
N THR A 58 -7.06 -2.67 6.17
CA THR A 58 -6.53 -1.72 5.18
C THR A 58 -6.58 -2.35 3.79
N VAL A 59 -7.32 -1.73 2.88
CA VAL A 59 -7.41 -2.17 1.49
C VAL A 59 -6.16 -1.72 0.73
N TRP A 60 -5.47 -2.67 0.08
CA TRP A 60 -4.27 -2.39 -0.69
C TRP A 60 -4.52 -2.46 -2.20
N HIS A 61 -4.23 -1.37 -2.89
CA HIS A 61 -4.22 -1.27 -4.34
C HIS A 61 -2.80 -1.01 -4.83
N ILE A 62 -2.07 -2.08 -5.15
CA ILE A 62 -0.70 -1.98 -5.67
C ILE A 62 -0.74 -2.26 -7.17
N ASN A 63 -0.33 -1.27 -7.97
CA ASN A 63 -0.46 -1.25 -9.44
C ASN A 63 -1.86 -1.66 -9.93
N PRO A 64 -2.95 -1.01 -9.45
CA PRO A 64 -4.32 -1.42 -9.77
C PRO A 64 -4.68 -1.30 -11.26
N THR A 65 -3.91 -0.54 -12.03
CA THR A 65 -4.07 -0.37 -13.48
C THR A 65 -3.30 -1.42 -14.30
N GLY A 66 -2.60 -2.35 -13.63
CA GLY A 66 -1.68 -3.29 -14.26
C GLY A 66 -0.28 -2.70 -14.49
N ALA A 67 0.54 -3.52 -15.16
CA ALA A 67 1.85 -3.19 -15.71
C ALA A 67 1.73 -2.95 -17.21
#